data_AF-A0AAP4DKC9-F1
#
_entry.id   AF-A0AAP4DKC9-F1
#
_cell.length_a   1.000
_cell.length_b   1.000
_cell.length_c   1.000
_cell.angle_alpha   90.00
_cell.angle_beta   90.00
_cell.angle_gamma   90.00
#
_symmetry.space_group_name_H-M   'P 1'
#
loop_
_entity.id
_entity.type
_entity.pdbx_description
1 polymer ?
#
loop_
_entity_poly.entity_id
_entity_poly.type
_entity_poly.pdbx_seq_one_letter_code
_entity_poly.pdbx_strand_id
1 'polypeptide(L)'
;NYEAGSRNVGVHDAVVLGKALGISPPELLFGEQESSELWLNESQRKLLELFNQLPGSEQQRMIELFEVRLKEIDEYVEKYLRGRLKDNPPPE
;
A
#
# COMPACT_ATOMS: atom_id res chain seq x y z
N ASN A 1 24.79 -27.16 8.77
CA ASN A 1 23.46 -27.81 8.61
C ASN A 1 22.46 -26.94 7.87
N TYR A 2 22.28 -25.65 8.21
CA TYR A 2 21.44 -24.74 7.40
C TYR A 2 22.04 -24.47 6.00
N GLU A 3 23.36 -24.26 5.93
CA GLU A 3 24.06 -24.02 4.65
C GLU A 3 24.05 -25.21 3.68
N ALA A 4 23.76 -26.42 4.18
CA ALA A 4 23.62 -27.61 3.35
C ALA A 4 22.17 -27.83 2.86
N GLY A 5 21.24 -26.91 3.19
CA GLY A 5 19.82 -27.00 2.83
C GLY A 5 19.06 -28.13 3.54
N SER A 6 19.69 -28.82 4.50
CA SER A 6 19.10 -30.00 5.15
C SER A 6 18.15 -29.65 6.30
N ARG A 7 18.06 -28.37 6.69
CA ARG A 7 17.15 -27.84 7.71
C ARG A 7 16.61 -26.48 7.30
N ASN A 8 15.30 -26.30 7.41
CA ASN A 8 14.66 -25.00 7.26
C ASN A 8 14.96 -24.12 8.47
N VAL A 9 15.13 -22.82 8.22
CA VAL A 9 15.31 -21.82 9.28
C VAL A 9 13.96 -21.56 9.95
N GLY A 10 13.86 -21.83 11.25
CA GLY A 10 12.68 -21.48 12.04
C GLY A 10 12.65 -19.99 12.40
N VAL A 11 11.48 -19.48 12.83
CA VAL A 11 11.31 -18.05 13.18
C VAL A 11 12.30 -17.59 14.26
N HIS A 12 12.52 -18.41 15.29
CA HIS A 12 13.47 -18.08 16.35
C HIS A 12 14.93 -18.05 15.84
N ASP A 13 15.29 -19.00 14.98
CA ASP A 13 16.61 -19.04 14.36
C ASP A 13 16.83 -17.81 13.46
N ALA A 14 15.83 -17.41 12.68
CA ALA A 14 15.90 -16.22 11.83
C ALA A 14 16.10 -14.93 12.62
N VAL A 15 15.51 -14.79 13.81
CA VAL A 15 15.72 -13.62 14.68
C VAL A 15 17.15 -13.56 15.22
N VAL A 16 17.71 -14.71 15.62
CA VAL A 16 19.07 -14.78 16.14
C VAL A 16 20.09 -14.57 15.02
N LEU A 17 19.91 -15.27 13.90
CA LEU A 17 20.77 -15.15 12.72
C LEU A 17 20.70 -13.77 12.10
N GLY A 18 19.52 -13.16 12.00
CA GLY A 18 19.35 -11.81 11.46
C GLY A 18 20.13 -10.76 12.24
N LYS A 19 20.15 -10.84 13.57
CA LYS A 19 20.97 -9.95 14.42
C LYS A 19 22.47 -10.14 14.19
N ALA A 20 22.92 -11.38 14.01
CA ALA A 20 24.34 -11.69 13.80
C ALA A 20 24.83 -11.31 12.39
N LEU A 21 23.97 -11.47 11.39
CA LEU A 21 24.29 -11.26 9.98
C LEU A 21 23.95 -9.86 9.47
N GLY A 22 23.20 -9.06 10.25
CA GLY A 22 22.74 -7.73 9.83
C GLY A 22 21.63 -7.78 8.77
N ILE A 23 20.92 -8.91 8.65
CA ILE A 23 19.86 -9.15 7.67
C ILE A 23 18.52 -9.22 8.41
N SER A 24 17.44 -8.74 7.79
CA SER A 24 16.13 -8.78 8.44
C SER A 24 15.62 -10.24 8.57
N PRO A 25 14.99 -10.62 9.70
CA PRO A 25 14.43 -11.98 9.84
C PRO A 25 13.43 -12.38 8.74
N PRO A 26 12.56 -11.48 8.21
CA PRO A 26 11.72 -11.79 7.07
C PRO A 26 12.51 -12.18 5.82
N GLU A 27 13.58 -11.46 5.52
CA GLU A 27 14.44 -11.74 4.36
C GLU A 27 15.17 -13.09 4.47
N LEU A 28 15.57 -13.49 5.68
CA LEU A 28 16.12 -14.83 5.93
C LEU A 28 15.10 -15.96 5.80
N LEU A 29 13.81 -15.70 6.10
CA LEU A 29 12.75 -16.71 6.06
C LEU A 29 12.11 -16.85 4.68
N PHE A 30 12.00 -15.74 3.96
CA PHE A 30 11.22 -15.65 2.73
C PHE A 30 12.08 -15.35 1.50
N GLY A 31 13.39 -15.15 1.68
CA GLY A 31 14.31 -14.67 0.66
C GLY A 31 14.19 -13.17 0.44
N GLU A 32 14.95 -12.64 -0.52
CA GLU A 32 14.65 -11.33 -1.10
C GLU A 32 13.23 -11.41 -1.67
N GLN A 33 12.27 -10.81 -0.98
CA GLN A 33 10.95 -10.63 -1.59
C GLN A 33 11.19 -9.80 -2.84
N GLU A 34 10.80 -10.34 -4.02
CA GLU A 34 10.69 -9.51 -5.19
C GLU A 34 9.90 -8.27 -4.78
N SER A 35 10.55 -7.12 -4.94
CA SER A 35 10.19 -5.84 -4.34
C SER A 35 8.67 -5.65 -4.26
N SER A 36 8.19 -5.10 -3.15
CA SER A 36 6.76 -4.74 -2.95
C SER A 36 6.18 -3.91 -4.10
N GLU A 37 7.04 -3.33 -4.93
CA GLU A 37 6.72 -2.71 -6.22
C GLU A 37 5.94 -3.63 -7.17
N LEU A 38 6.10 -4.96 -7.12
CA LEU A 38 5.35 -5.89 -7.98
C LEU A 38 3.84 -5.86 -7.74
N TRP A 39 3.39 -5.45 -6.55
CA TRP A 39 1.96 -5.37 -6.21
C TRP A 39 1.31 -4.04 -6.59
N LEU A 40 2.10 -3.05 -6.97
CA LEU A 40 1.60 -1.74 -7.38
C LEU A 40 1.33 -1.71 -8.88
N ASN A 41 0.17 -1.19 -9.27
CA ASN A 41 -0.06 -0.86 -10.67
C ASN A 41 0.79 0.34 -11.11
N GLU A 42 0.87 0.58 -12.42
CA GLU A 42 1.72 1.65 -12.99
C GLU A 42 1.42 3.04 -12.40
N SER A 43 0.14 3.35 -12.19
CA SER A 43 -0.27 4.64 -11.62
C SER A 43 0.15 4.78 -10.16
N GLN A 44 0.04 3.72 -9.37
CA GLN A 44 0.47 3.70 -7.97
C GLN A 44 1.98 3.85 -7.84
N ARG A 45 2.76 3.19 -8.71
CA ARG A 45 4.22 3.38 -8.76
C ARG A 45 4.57 4.82 -9.10
N LYS A 46 3.93 5.39 -10.12
CA LYS A 46 4.20 6.76 -10.54
C LYS A 46 3.85 7.78 -9.46
N LEU A 47 2.75 7.56 -8.74
CA LEU A 47 2.35 8.37 -7.59
C LEU A 47 3.45 8.36 -6.52
N LEU A 48 3.92 7.18 -6.09
CA LEU A 48 4.95 7.08 -5.06
C LEU A 48 6.28 7.70 -5.50
N GLU A 49 6.67 7.50 -6.76
CA GLU A 49 7.88 8.11 -7.34
C GLU A 49 7.82 9.64 -7.25
N LEU A 50 6.69 10.25 -7.60
CA LEU A 50 6.49 11.69 -7.52
C LEU A 50 6.41 12.18 -6.07
N PHE A 51 5.66 11.47 -5.23
CA PHE A 51 5.44 11.82 -3.82
C PHE A 51 6.77 11.83 -3.04
N ASN A 52 7.64 10.85 -3.28
CA ASN A 52 8.94 10.75 -2.61
C ASN A 52 9.91 11.88 -2.99
N GLN A 53 9.69 12.58 -4.11
CA GLN A 53 10.50 13.74 -4.52
C GLN A 53 10.06 15.06 -3.87
N LEU A 54 8.87 15.09 -3.26
CA LEU A 54 8.31 16.29 -2.65
C LEU A 54 8.92 16.56 -1.27
N PRO A 55 9.15 17.82 -0.88
CA PRO A 55 9.42 18.19 0.51
C PRO A 55 8.27 17.75 1.42
N GLY A 56 8.54 17.46 2.70
CA GLY A 56 7.52 16.94 3.63
C GLY A 56 6.26 17.81 3.75
N SER A 57 6.38 19.14 3.67
CA SER A 57 5.21 20.04 3.66
C SER A 57 4.36 19.90 2.41
N GLU A 58 4.96 19.62 1.26
CA GLU A 58 4.24 19.38 0.00
C GLU A 58 3.62 17.99 -0.02
N GLN A 59 4.30 16.98 0.55
CA GLN A 59 3.71 15.65 0.75
C GLN A 59 2.41 15.74 1.54
N GLN A 60 2.41 16.46 2.66
CA GLN A 60 1.22 16.68 3.47
C GLN A 60 0.10 17.39 2.67
N ARG A 61 0.44 18.45 1.93
CA ARG A 61 -0.52 19.15 1.04
C ARG A 61 -1.13 18.22 -0.02
N MET A 62 -0.34 17.31 -0.59
CA MET A 62 -0.85 16.37 -1.59
C MET A 62 -1.84 15.38 -0.98
N ILE A 63 -1.59 14.90 0.23
CA ILE A 63 -2.55 14.04 0.96
C ILE A 63 -3.86 14.79 1.20
N GLU A 64 -3.79 16.02 1.72
CA GLU A 64 -4.99 16.86 1.93
C GLU A 64 -5.78 17.09 0.64
N LEU A 65 -5.07 17.30 -0.48
CA LEU A 65 -5.70 17.45 -1.78
C LEU A 65 -6.44 16.17 -2.22
N PHE A 66 -5.84 14.98 -2.01
CA PHE A 66 -6.52 13.72 -2.28
C PHE A 66 -7.79 13.56 -1.45
N GLU A 67 -7.76 13.92 -0.17
CA GLU A 67 -8.93 13.86 0.71
C GLU A 67 -10.07 14.77 0.22
N VAL A 68 -9.74 16.00 -0.18
CA VAL A 68 -10.72 16.94 -0.75
C VAL A 68 -11.34 16.38 -2.02
N ARG A 69 -10.53 15.81 -2.92
CA ARG A 69 -11.03 15.23 -4.18
C ARG A 69 -11.93 14.02 -3.95
N LEU A 70 -11.61 13.15 -2.99
CA LEU A 70 -12.46 12.03 -2.62
C LEU A 70 -13.81 12.51 -2.10
N LYS A 71 -13.80 13.53 -1.23
CA LYS A 71 -15.04 14.14 -0.72
C LYS A 71 -15.90 14.73 -1.84
N GLU A 72 -15.30 15.44 -2.79
CA GLU A 72 -16.02 16.00 -3.94
C GLU A 72 -16.69 14.91 -4.78
N ILE A 73 -16.01 13.77 -4.98
CA ILE A 73 -16.55 12.62 -5.69
C ILE A 73 -17.74 12.04 -4.92
N ASP A 74 -17.60 11.85 -3.61
CA ASP A 74 -18.68 11.35 -2.74
C ASP A 74 -19.91 12.26 -2.81
N GLU A 75 -19.71 13.58 -2.70
CA GLU A 75 -20.79 14.57 -2.81
C GLU A 75 -21.45 14.57 -4.20
N TYR A 76 -20.67 14.40 -5.26
CA TYR A 76 -21.19 14.29 -6.63
C TYR A 76 -22.05 13.03 -6.80
N VAL A 77 -21.55 11.88 -6.33
CA VAL A 77 -22.28 10.61 -6.39
C VAL A 77 -23.56 10.68 -5.57
N GLU A 78 -23.52 11.27 -4.37
CA GLU A 78 -24.70 11.45 -3.53
C GLU A 78 -25.77 12.31 -4.23
N LYS A 79 -25.38 13.44 -4.82
CA LYS A 79 -26.30 14.30 -5.58
C LYS A 79 -26.89 13.56 -6.78
N TYR A 80 -26.07 12.80 -7.51
CA TYR A 80 -26.52 11.99 -8.64
C TYR A 80 -27.53 10.91 -8.22
N LEU A 81 -27.25 10.16 -7.15
CA LEU A 81 -28.15 9.13 -6.62
C LEU A 81 -29.46 9.73 -6.11
N ARG A 82 -29.40 10.86 -5.38
CA ARG A 82 -30.59 11.60 -4.92
C ARG A 82 -31.44 12.12 -6.09
N GLY A 83 -30.81 12.61 -7.16
CA GLY A 83 -31.51 13.06 -8.38
C GLY A 83 -32.25 11.91 -9.05
N ARG A 84 -31.61 10.76 -9.22
CA ARG A 84 -32.23 9.56 -9.83
C ARG A 84 -33.39 9.00 -9.01
N LEU A 85 -33.30 9.00 -7.68
CA LEU A 85 -34.40 8.58 -6.79
C LEU A 85 -35.60 9.53 -6.88
N LYS A 86 -35.36 10.81 -7.18
CA LYS A 86 -36.42 11.81 -7.34
C LYS A 86 -37.14 11.70 -8.69
N ASP A 87 -36.41 11.32 -9.74
CA ASP A 87 -36.96 11.15 -11.10
C ASP A 87 -37.64 9.80 -11.32
N ASN A 88 -37.45 8.80 -10.44
CA ASN A 88 -38.09 7.49 -10.54
C ASN A 88 -38.42 6.92 -9.14
N PRO A 89 -39.47 7.44 -8.47
CA PRO A 89 -39.88 6.94 -7.17
C PRO A 89 -40.40 5.49 -7.28
N PRO A 90 -40.20 4.63 -6.26
CA PRO A 90 -40.72 3.26 -6.28
C PRO A 90 -42.25 3.27 -6.34
N PRO A 91 -42.89 2.37 -7.10
CA PRO A 91 -44.34 2.22 -7.07
C PRO A 91 -44.80 1.75 -5.68
N GLU A 92 -45.85 2.39 -5.16
CA GLU A 92 -46.56 2.02 -3.91
C GLU A 92 -47.22 0.63 -4.00
#